data_AF-A0A7S1QU22-F1
#
_entry.id   AF-A0A7S1QU22-F1
#
_cell.length_a   1.000
_cell.length_b   1.000
_cell.length_c   1.000
_cell.angle_alpha   90.00
_cell.angle_beta   90.00
_cell.angle_gamma   90.00
#
_symmetry.space_group_name_H-M   'P 1'
#
loop_
_entity.id
_entity.type
_entity.pdbx_description
1 polymer ?
#
loop_
_entity_poly.entity_id
_entity_poly.type
_entity_poly.pdbx_seq_one_letter_code
_entity_poly.pdbx_strand_id
1 'polypeptide(L)'
;QEFKARAAAWYMHRQASLSLFHQFTSVVNQFDGVFGSCPAAGLTALLLKLETVYFEDDPKFSDLLEVYIRHEHRAVADGTLQQSHHSNGWPLLPGLHRVLELRALGRRPAPAGSGGQSRACTACW
;
A
#
# COMPACT_ATOMS: atom_id res chain seq x y z
N GLN A 1 11.38 2.15 16.26
CA GLN A 1 11.99 3.00 15.20
C GLN A 1 12.36 2.21 13.95
N GLU A 2 12.75 0.94 14.06
CA GLU A 2 13.09 0.09 12.92
C GLU A 2 11.97 -0.01 11.86
N PHE A 3 10.72 -0.24 12.28
CA PHE A 3 9.57 -0.31 11.37
C PHE A 3 9.42 0.93 10.49
N LYS A 4 9.53 2.13 11.09
CA LYS A 4 9.50 3.42 10.39
C LYS A 4 10.60 3.51 9.33
N ALA A 5 11.85 3.18 9.69
CA ALA A 5 12.99 3.24 8.78
C ALA A 5 12.84 2.27 7.61
N ARG A 6 12.39 1.04 7.87
CA ARG A 6 12.15 0.03 6.82
C ARG A 6 10.99 0.43 5.91
N ALA A 7 9.89 0.94 6.47
CA ALA A 7 8.77 1.43 5.67
C ALA A 7 9.17 2.64 4.81
N ALA A 8 9.95 3.58 5.35
CA ALA A 8 10.51 4.68 4.57
C ALA A 8 11.37 4.16 3.42
N ALA A 9 12.27 3.20 3.67
CA ALA A 9 13.09 2.60 2.62
C ALA A 9 12.28 1.87 1.54
N TRP A 10 11.19 1.20 1.93
CA TRP A 10 10.28 0.55 0.98
C TRP A 10 9.63 1.55 0.03
N TYR A 11 9.05 2.62 0.58
CA TYR A 11 8.26 3.58 -0.21
C TYR A 11 9.11 4.63 -0.92
N MET A 12 10.18 5.13 -0.29
CA MET A 12 11.02 6.21 -0.83
C MET A 12 12.21 5.68 -1.64
N HIS A 13 12.79 4.53 -1.26
CA HIS A 13 13.99 3.99 -1.89
C HIS A 13 13.74 2.70 -2.68
N ARG A 14 12.49 2.24 -2.76
CA ARG A 14 12.09 1.01 -3.46
C ARG A 14 12.86 -0.24 -3.00
N GLN A 15 13.28 -0.26 -1.74
CA GLN A 15 14.02 -1.39 -1.18
C GLN A 15 13.06 -2.41 -0.57
N ALA A 16 12.92 -3.55 -1.26
CA ALA A 16 12.09 -4.64 -0.77
C ALA A 16 12.68 -5.28 0.49
N SER A 17 11.85 -5.59 1.49
CA SER A 17 12.30 -6.24 2.71
C SER A 17 11.28 -7.26 3.22
N LEU A 18 11.64 -8.55 3.22
CA LEU A 18 10.81 -9.61 3.79
C LEU A 18 10.56 -9.40 5.29
N SER A 19 11.54 -8.85 6.01
CA SER A 19 11.40 -8.50 7.42
C SER A 19 10.30 -7.44 7.63
N LEU A 20 10.21 -6.43 6.75
CA LEU A 20 9.12 -5.45 6.79
C LEU A 20 7.76 -6.12 6.55
N PHE A 21 7.71 -7.09 5.63
CA PHE A 21 6.49 -7.85 5.34
C PHE A 21 5.94 -8.55 6.60
N HIS A 22 6.79 -9.28 7.32
CA HIS A 22 6.39 -9.94 8.57
C HIS A 22 6.01 -8.93 9.66
N GLN A 23 6.77 -7.83 9.80
CA GLN A 23 6.49 -6.80 10.80
C GLN A 23 5.12 -6.14 10.57
N PHE A 24 4.77 -5.76 9.34
CA PHE A 24 3.45 -5.13 9.11
C PHE A 24 2.31 -6.12 9.31
N THR A 25 2.49 -7.39 8.96
CA THR A 25 1.44 -8.42 9.16
C THR A 25 1.09 -8.54 10.65
N SER A 26 2.10 -8.50 11.52
CA SER A 26 1.91 -8.43 12.97
C SER A 26 1.17 -7.16 13.41
N VAL A 27 1.55 -6.00 12.86
CA VAL A 27 0.88 -4.71 13.16
C VAL A 27 -0.58 -4.71 12.73
N VAL A 28 -0.91 -5.24 11.55
CA VAL A 28 -2.30 -5.32 11.04
C VAL A 28 -3.16 -6.20 11.96
N ASN A 29 -2.61 -7.28 12.51
CA ASN A 29 -3.34 -8.13 13.45
C ASN A 29 -3.58 -7.46 14.82
N GLN A 30 -2.80 -6.42 15.15
CA GLN A 30 -2.92 -5.65 16.39
C GLN A 30 -3.27 -4.19 16.11
N PHE A 31 -3.98 -3.95 15.01
CA PHE A 31 -4.11 -2.63 14.41
C PHE A 31 -4.64 -1.59 15.41
N ASP A 32 -5.73 -1.87 16.12
CA ASP A 32 -6.32 -0.91 17.06
C ASP A 32 -5.36 -0.49 18.18
N GLY A 33 -4.60 -1.45 18.73
CA GLY A 33 -3.60 -1.18 19.77
C GLY A 33 -2.41 -0.37 19.25
N VAL A 34 -1.94 -0.67 18.05
CA VAL A 34 -0.85 0.10 17.42
C VAL A 34 -1.33 1.48 16.99
N PHE A 35 -2.52 1.59 16.43
CA PHE A 35 -3.09 2.86 16.00
C PHE A 35 -3.36 3.80 17.18
N GLY A 36 -3.87 3.28 18.29
CA GLY A 36 -4.10 4.06 19.52
C GLY A 36 -2.82 4.62 20.15
N SER A 37 -1.66 3.95 19.94
CA SER A 37 -0.37 4.41 20.46
C SER A 37 0.44 5.23 19.44
N CYS A 38 0.38 4.89 18.16
CA CYS A 38 1.07 5.58 17.08
C CYS A 38 0.24 5.49 15.77
N PRO A 39 -0.62 6.48 15.50
CA PRO A 39 -1.47 6.49 14.31
C PRO A 39 -0.67 6.36 13.00
N ALA A 40 0.48 7.04 12.90
CA ALA A 40 1.33 6.96 11.72
C ALA A 40 1.85 5.54 11.43
N ALA A 41 2.13 4.74 12.48
CA ALA A 41 2.53 3.35 12.31
C ALA A 41 1.37 2.48 11.83
N GLY A 42 0.18 2.66 12.41
CA GLY A 42 -1.03 1.96 11.98
C GLY A 42 -1.38 2.28 10.51
N LEU A 43 -1.41 3.55 10.14
CA LEU A 43 -1.66 3.98 8.76
C LEU A 43 -0.61 3.44 7.79
N THR A 44 0.66 3.40 8.18
CA THR A 44 1.72 2.79 7.35
C THR A 44 1.50 1.29 7.15
N ALA A 45 1.02 0.57 8.17
CA ALA A 45 0.69 -0.84 8.04
C ALA A 45 -0.52 -1.08 7.11
N LEU A 46 -1.53 -0.18 7.14
CA LEU A 46 -2.64 -0.20 6.19
C LEU A 46 -2.17 0.05 4.75
N LEU A 47 -1.22 0.97 4.53
CA LEU A 47 -0.63 1.19 3.20
C LEU A 47 0.05 -0.07 2.67
N LEU A 48 0.84 -0.74 3.51
CA LEU A 48 1.48 -2.01 3.13
C LEU A 48 0.43 -3.08 2.82
N LYS A 49 -0.66 -3.13 3.60
CA LYS A 49 -1.77 -4.05 3.34
C LYS A 49 -2.47 -3.75 2.01
N LEU A 50 -2.75 -2.48 1.72
CA LEU A 50 -3.30 -2.05 0.44
C LEU A 50 -2.41 -2.46 -0.73
N GLU A 51 -1.09 -2.29 -0.60
CA GLU A 51 -0.11 -2.73 -1.60
C GLU A 51 -0.03 -4.27 -1.74
N THR A 52 -0.55 -5.06 -0.80
CA THR A 52 -0.68 -6.52 -1.01
C THR A 52 -1.92 -6.92 -1.79
N VAL A 53 -2.97 -6.08 -1.81
CA VAL A 53 -4.26 -6.41 -2.45
C VAL A 53 -4.58 -5.54 -3.66
N TYR A 54 -3.71 -4.57 -3.99
CA TYR A 54 -3.98 -3.56 -5.02
C TYR A 54 -4.22 -4.12 -6.41
N PHE A 55 -3.88 -5.36 -6.72
CA PHE A 55 -4.13 -5.96 -8.03
C PHE A 55 -5.23 -7.03 -7.97
N GLU A 56 -5.21 -7.85 -6.93
CA GLU A 56 -5.93 -9.12 -6.86
C GLU A 56 -7.42 -8.99 -6.49
N ASP A 57 -7.79 -8.00 -5.68
CA ASP A 57 -9.11 -7.96 -5.02
C ASP A 57 -9.66 -6.52 -4.95
N ASP A 58 -10.50 -6.14 -5.93
CA ASP A 58 -11.03 -4.76 -6.04
C ASP A 58 -11.96 -4.35 -4.88
N PRO A 59 -12.93 -5.18 -4.46
CA PRO A 59 -13.76 -4.86 -3.30
C PRO A 59 -12.90 -4.64 -2.05
N LYS A 60 -11.98 -5.56 -1.76
CA LYS A 60 -11.14 -5.48 -0.57
C LYS A 60 -10.19 -4.30 -0.59
N PHE A 61 -9.64 -3.95 -1.76
CA PHE A 61 -8.84 -2.75 -1.91
C PHE A 61 -9.64 -1.49 -1.56
N SER A 62 -10.87 -1.40 -2.09
CA SER A 62 -11.75 -0.25 -1.86
C SER A 62 -12.13 -0.12 -0.38
N ASP A 63 -12.50 -1.25 0.25
CA ASP A 63 -12.83 -1.30 1.68
C ASP A 63 -11.65 -0.86 2.55
N LEU A 64 -10.44 -1.37 2.26
CA LEU A 64 -9.23 -0.99 2.99
C LEU A 64 -8.84 0.47 2.78
N LEU A 65 -9.09 1.02 1.59
CA LEU A 65 -8.82 2.43 1.31
C LEU A 65 -9.79 3.33 2.08
N GLU A 66 -11.06 2.95 2.17
CA GLU A 66 -12.04 3.65 3.01
C GLU A 66 -11.64 3.62 4.49
N VAL A 67 -11.20 2.45 4.99
CA VAL A 67 -10.65 2.31 6.35
C VAL A 67 -9.46 3.24 6.55
N TYR A 68 -8.51 3.26 5.62
CA TYR A 68 -7.35 4.16 5.68
C TYR A 68 -7.77 5.63 5.82
N ILE A 69 -8.62 6.12 4.91
CA ILE A 69 -9.06 7.52 4.88
C ILE A 69 -9.80 7.89 6.16
N ARG A 70 -10.71 7.02 6.63
CA ARG A 70 -11.46 7.22 7.86
C ARG A 70 -10.54 7.35 9.08
N HIS A 71 -9.55 6.46 9.20
CA HIS A 71 -8.59 6.52 10.31
C HIS A 71 -7.65 7.72 10.21
N GLU A 72 -7.19 8.08 9.02
CA GLU A 72 -6.37 9.28 8.81
C GLU A 72 -7.12 10.54 9.24
N HIS A 73 -8.33 10.76 8.70
CA HIS A 73 -9.16 11.93 9.04
C HIS A 73 -9.43 12.01 10.54
N ARG A 74 -9.74 10.89 11.19
CA ARG A 74 -9.94 10.85 12.64
C ARG A 74 -8.67 11.23 13.39
N ALA A 75 -7.52 10.66 13.04
CA ALA A 75 -6.27 10.95 13.73
C ALA A 75 -5.83 12.41 13.56
N VAL A 76 -6.09 13.01 12.39
CA VAL A 76 -5.87 14.44 12.15
C VAL A 76 -6.81 15.29 13.01
N ALA A 77 -8.12 14.97 13.02
CA ALA A 77 -9.11 15.69 13.81
C ALA A 77 -8.82 15.61 15.32
N ASP A 78 -8.38 14.45 15.80
CA ASP A 78 -8.00 14.21 17.19
C ASP A 78 -6.61 14.81 17.54
N GLY A 79 -5.90 15.38 16.57
CA GLY A 79 -4.56 15.97 16.75
C GLY A 79 -3.44 14.96 17.02
N THR A 80 -3.74 13.65 16.95
CA THR A 80 -2.78 12.56 17.18
C THR A 80 -1.89 12.30 15.96
N LEU A 81 -2.38 12.65 14.76
CA LEU A 81 -1.58 12.73 13.54
C LEU A 81 -1.28 14.19 13.18
N GLN A 82 -0.11 14.66 13.62
CA GLN A 82 0.41 15.99 13.30
C GLN A 82 1.12 16.06 11.94
N GLN A 83 1.21 17.26 11.36
CA GLN A 83 1.93 17.54 10.11
C GLN A 83 3.41 17.08 10.16
N SER A 84 4.04 17.14 11.33
CA SER A 84 5.40 16.66 11.56
C SER A 84 5.55 15.17 11.23
N HIS A 85 4.50 14.34 11.36
CA HIS A 85 4.57 12.94 10.99
C HIS A 85 4.68 12.74 9.49
N HIS A 86 4.08 13.62 8.68
CA HIS A 86 4.16 13.55 7.22
C HIS A 86 5.55 13.95 6.69
N SER A 87 6.28 14.81 7.41
CA SER A 87 7.63 15.25 7.04
C SER A 87 8.75 14.47 7.74
N ASN A 88 8.50 13.88 8.90
CA ASN A 88 9.47 13.14 9.69
C ASN A 88 9.52 11.67 9.25
N GLY A 89 9.76 11.39 7.98
CA GLY A 89 10.12 10.05 7.49
C GLY A 89 9.05 8.95 7.62
N TRP A 90 7.79 9.25 7.97
CA TRP A 90 6.71 8.29 7.74
C TRP A 90 6.26 8.37 6.29
N PRO A 91 6.06 7.23 5.61
CA PRO A 91 5.76 7.22 4.19
C PRO A 91 4.26 7.38 3.91
N LEU A 92 3.54 8.24 4.65
CA LEU A 92 2.08 8.34 4.55
C LEU A 92 1.63 8.82 3.17
N LEU A 93 1.99 10.06 2.80
CA LEU A 93 1.74 10.63 1.48
C LEU A 93 2.42 9.86 0.33
N PRO A 94 3.75 9.62 0.37
CA PRO A 94 4.40 8.93 -0.74
C PRO A 94 3.92 7.47 -0.89
N GLY A 95 3.53 6.82 0.21
CA GLY A 95 2.98 5.47 0.16
C GLY A 95 1.58 5.44 -0.42
N LEU A 96 0.70 6.36 -0.03
CA LEU A 96 -0.63 6.49 -0.62
C LEU A 96 -0.55 6.76 -2.12
N HIS A 97 0.27 7.72 -2.55
CA HIS A 97 0.47 8.02 -3.96
C HIS A 97 0.93 6.79 -4.75
N ARG A 98 1.94 6.07 -4.27
CA ARG A 98 2.44 4.86 -4.94
C ARG A 98 1.35 3.79 -5.07
N VAL A 99 0.59 3.53 -4.01
CA VAL A 99 -0.48 2.52 -4.02
C VAL A 99 -1.55 2.87 -5.05
N LEU A 100 -1.95 4.15 -5.12
CA LEU A 100 -2.92 4.63 -6.10
C LEU A 100 -2.37 4.55 -7.54
N GLU A 101 -1.09 4.89 -7.76
CA GLU A 101 -0.42 4.74 -9.06
C GLU A 101 -0.36 3.28 -9.49
N LEU A 102 0.04 2.36 -8.60
CA LEU A 102 0.06 0.93 -8.87
C LEU A 102 -1.33 0.42 -9.26
N ARG A 103 -2.39 0.88 -8.56
CA ARG A 103 -3.77 0.54 -8.88
C ARG A 103 -4.18 1.07 -10.25
N ALA A 104 -3.83 2.32 -10.57
CA ALA A 104 -4.13 2.94 -11.85
C ALA A 104 -3.43 2.20 -13.02
N LEU A 105 -2.17 1.78 -12.83
CA LEU A 105 -1.43 0.99 -13.81
C LEU A 105 -2.04 -0.39 -14.02
N GLY A 106 -2.45 -1.08 -12.95
CA GLY A 106 -3.10 -2.40 -13.02
C GLY A 106 -4.46 -2.39 -13.72
N ARG A 107 -5.16 -1.24 -13.73
CA ARG A 107 -6.45 -1.05 -14.44
C ARG A 107 -6.31 -0.52 -15.87
N ARG A 108 -5.10 -0.21 -16.34
CA ARG A 108 -4.93 0.20 -17.74
C ARG A 108 -5.21 -1.00 -18.65
N PRO A 109 -6.14 -0.91 -19.62
CA PRO A 109 -6.24 -1.92 -20.65
C PRO A 109 -4.88 -2.02 -21.34
N ALA A 110 -4.41 -3.24 -21.56
CA ALA A 110 -3.20 -3.47 -22.35
C ALA A 110 -3.32 -2.66 -23.64
N PRO A 111 -2.25 -1.98 -24.09
CA PRO A 111 -2.33 -1.20 -25.32
C PRO A 111 -2.83 -2.11 -26.44
N ALA A 112 -3.97 -1.75 -27.02
CA ALA A 112 -4.52 -2.43 -28.19
C ALA A 112 -3.56 -2.17 -29.35
N GLY A 113 -2.50 -2.98 -29.48
CA GLY A 113 -1.37 -2.58 -30.31
C GLY A 113 -0.17 -3.52 -30.35
N SER A 114 -0.40 -4.81 -30.52
CA SER A 114 0.53 -5.66 -31.30
C SER A 114 -0.25 -6.82 -31.91
N GLY A 115 -1.10 -6.47 -32.88
CA GLY A 115 -1.46 -7.39 -33.95
C GLY A 115 -0.20 -7.78 -34.71
N GLY A 116 0.46 -8.82 -34.23
CA GLY A 116 1.63 -9.45 -34.82
C GLY A 116 1.39 -10.95 -34.88
N GLN A 117 0.89 -11.39 -36.03
CA GLN A 117 0.80 -12.77 -36.54
C GLN A 117 1.40 -13.85 -35.62
N SER A 118 0.55 -14.59 -34.89
CA SER A 118 0.95 -15.90 -34.37
C SER A 118 0.34 -16.96 -35.27
N ARG A 119 1.25 -17.69 -35.92
CA ARG A 119 1.01 -18.76 -36.88
C ARG A 119 0.05 -19.80 -36.33
N ALA A 120 -0.75 -20.36 -37.24
CA ALA A 120 -1.49 -21.60 -37.04
C ALA A 120 -0.59 -22.65 -36.37
N CYS A 121 -0.90 -23.03 -35.13
CA CYS A 121 -0.49 -24.31 -34.60
C CYS A 121 -1.57 -25.33 -34.97
N THR A 122 -1.45 -25.85 -36.18
CA THR A 122 -1.95 -27.17 -36.52
C THR A 122 -1.20 -28.17 -35.66
N ALA A 123 -1.86 -28.79 -34.69
CA ALA A 123 -1.37 -30.02 -34.09
C ALA A 123 -2.24 -31.17 -34.62
N CYS A 124 -1.72 -31.82 -35.65
CA CYS A 124 -2.05 -33.20 -35.96
C CYS A 124 -1.31 -34.12 -34.97
N TRP A 125 -1.93 -35.29 -34.76
CA TRP A 125 -1.54 -36.51 -34.04
C TRP A 125 -1.96 -36.58 -32.58
#